data_AF-A0A653Y3N1-F1
#
_entry.id   AF-A0A653Y3N1-F1
#
_cell.length_a   1.000
_cell.length_b   1.000
_cell.length_c   1.000
_cell.angle_alpha   90.00
_cell.angle_beta   90.00
_cell.angle_gamma   90.00
#
_symmetry.space_group_name_H-M   'P 1'
#
loop_
_entity.id
_entity.type
_entity.pdbx_description
1 polymer ?
#
loop_
_entity_poly.entity_id
_entity_poly.type
_entity_poly.pdbx_seq_one_letter_code
_entity_poly.pdbx_strand_id
1 'polypeptide(L)'
;METIVKSDAENDEQRADPIELARAFVKSTVQIPALNSALSQEIKNKIKHSDQWLDRFTRVGDLLYYLQRFNAAKNDPIYQEIKKHGLETFEDIVGKFEERFQPWANDCLKISDFVIGQQYPVHDILILARNYDTRAGGMFVLEANDEPVAVIIKATLSEGRYPNEWIQSGEILKYYLKSISGKFGLHFKPNKAIKDNPDIPVVTFTRDSETAPFIFRGVFNYVDLVEEDEGRKAFKLRRVSEVSNATVMSFEQVQEKLEKGVRKSKERTRSERLKRLATAPKRPISYSVKTTAFLRNPDVIAEVLYRAQGICESCVKPAPFLRSSNEEPYLEVHHRLPLSQGGEDTIENAIALCPNCHRERHFGSLYAMKATTSTHGGKVSLNQVGMSLMHTKIAIAED
;
A
#
# COMPACT_ATOMS: atom_id res chain seq x y z
N MET A 1 11.09 -33.01 -32.47
CA MET A 1 11.10 -31.55 -32.69
C MET A 1 9.97 -30.86 -31.89
N GLU A 2 9.59 -31.43 -30.74
CA GLU A 2 8.43 -30.98 -29.92
C GLU A 2 8.82 -30.60 -28.48
N THR A 3 10.10 -30.67 -28.13
CA THR A 3 10.57 -30.44 -26.75
C THR A 3 11.18 -29.05 -26.54
N ILE A 4 11.29 -28.24 -27.60
CA ILE A 4 11.98 -26.92 -27.55
C ILE A 4 10.99 -25.75 -27.46
N VAL A 5 9.69 -25.95 -27.72
CA VAL A 5 8.71 -24.84 -27.70
C VAL A 5 8.14 -24.58 -26.29
N LYS A 6 8.18 -25.55 -25.37
CA LYS A 6 7.66 -25.38 -24.00
C LYS A 6 8.59 -24.57 -23.09
N SER A 7 9.90 -24.56 -23.35
CA SER A 7 10.89 -23.86 -22.51
C SER A 7 10.90 -22.34 -22.69
N ASP A 8 10.41 -21.84 -23.84
CA ASP A 8 10.39 -20.41 -24.12
C ASP A 8 9.13 -19.75 -23.54
N ALA A 9 7.99 -20.45 -23.54
CA ALA A 9 6.74 -19.95 -22.95
C ALA A 9 6.78 -19.89 -21.41
N GLU A 10 7.40 -20.88 -20.74
CA GLU A 10 7.57 -20.88 -19.28
C GLU A 10 8.59 -19.82 -18.80
N ASN A 11 9.55 -19.45 -19.64
CA ASN A 11 10.53 -18.38 -19.35
C ASN A 11 9.97 -16.97 -19.55
N ASP A 12 9.02 -16.78 -20.47
CA ASP A 12 8.39 -15.48 -20.73
C ASP A 12 7.38 -15.11 -19.64
N GLU A 13 6.67 -16.09 -19.08
CA GLU A 13 5.72 -15.89 -17.97
C GLU A 13 6.42 -15.44 -16.67
N GLN A 14 7.70 -15.81 -16.47
CA GLN A 14 8.51 -15.38 -15.32
C GLN A 14 9.08 -13.96 -15.45
N ARG A 15 8.99 -13.33 -16.63
CA ARG A 15 9.48 -11.95 -16.87
C ARG A 15 8.36 -10.92 -17.08
N ALA A 16 7.13 -11.37 -17.29
CA ALA A 16 6.00 -10.50 -17.53
C ALA A 16 5.60 -9.73 -16.25
N ASP A 17 5.24 -8.46 -16.42
CA ASP A 17 4.73 -7.62 -15.34
C ASP A 17 3.46 -8.27 -14.74
N PRO A 18 3.37 -8.48 -13.41
CA PRO A 18 2.22 -9.10 -12.77
C PRO A 18 0.86 -8.51 -13.20
N ILE A 19 0.78 -7.20 -13.44
CA ILE A 19 -0.49 -6.60 -13.90
C ILE A 19 -0.84 -6.94 -15.36
N GLU A 20 0.16 -7.16 -16.22
CA GLU A 20 -0.09 -7.63 -17.59
C GLU A 20 -0.64 -9.06 -17.57
N LEU A 21 -0.04 -9.94 -16.77
CA LEU A 21 -0.53 -11.31 -16.57
C LEU A 21 -1.95 -11.33 -15.99
N ALA A 22 -2.22 -10.49 -15.00
CA ALA A 22 -3.53 -10.39 -14.37
C ALA A 22 -4.62 -9.91 -15.35
N ARG A 23 -4.33 -8.87 -16.16
CA ARG A 23 -5.26 -8.41 -17.20
C ARG A 23 -5.45 -9.46 -18.29
N ALA A 24 -4.38 -10.11 -18.73
CA ALA A 24 -4.45 -11.17 -19.74
C ALA A 24 -5.30 -12.36 -19.26
N PHE A 25 -5.18 -12.76 -18.00
CA PHE A 25 -6.03 -13.77 -17.39
C PHE A 25 -7.51 -13.37 -17.47
N VAL A 26 -7.89 -12.18 -16.97
CA VAL A 26 -9.29 -11.72 -17.01
C VAL A 26 -9.82 -11.65 -18.45
N LYS A 27 -9.01 -11.12 -19.38
CA LYS A 27 -9.40 -10.98 -20.79
C LYS A 27 -9.59 -12.34 -21.47
N SER A 28 -8.64 -13.26 -21.31
CA SER A 28 -8.68 -14.57 -21.96
C SER A 28 -9.76 -15.49 -21.39
N THR A 29 -10.06 -15.35 -20.09
CA THR A 29 -11.03 -16.21 -19.40
C THR A 29 -12.47 -15.70 -19.52
N VAL A 30 -12.70 -14.38 -19.48
CA VAL A 30 -14.06 -13.80 -19.46
C VAL A 30 -14.35 -12.99 -20.71
N GLN A 31 -13.55 -11.94 -20.98
CA GLN A 31 -13.93 -10.92 -21.97
C GLN A 31 -13.92 -11.45 -23.41
N ILE A 32 -12.81 -12.08 -23.83
CA ILE A 32 -12.63 -12.57 -25.21
C ILE A 32 -13.66 -13.67 -25.54
N PRO A 33 -13.86 -14.71 -24.70
CA PRO A 33 -14.91 -15.70 -24.93
C PRO A 33 -16.30 -15.07 -25.06
N ALA A 34 -16.64 -14.12 -24.17
CA ALA A 34 -17.95 -13.49 -24.20
C ALA A 34 -18.17 -12.60 -25.44
N LEU A 35 -17.16 -11.85 -25.87
CA LEU A 35 -17.24 -11.02 -27.09
C LEU A 35 -17.37 -11.85 -28.38
N ASN A 36 -16.76 -13.04 -28.40
CA ASN A 36 -16.79 -13.96 -29.55
C ASN A 36 -18.00 -14.92 -29.55
N SER A 37 -18.82 -14.89 -28.50
CA SER A 37 -20.00 -15.75 -28.36
C SER A 37 -21.23 -15.27 -29.14
N ALA A 38 -22.34 -16.01 -29.04
CA ALA A 38 -23.65 -15.65 -29.62
C ALA A 38 -24.45 -14.62 -28.80
N LEU A 39 -23.86 -14.01 -27.75
CA LEU A 39 -24.52 -12.99 -26.94
C LEU A 39 -25.02 -11.80 -27.77
N SER A 40 -26.09 -11.15 -27.29
CA SER A 40 -26.67 -9.98 -27.95
C SER A 40 -25.67 -8.81 -28.04
N GLN A 41 -25.85 -7.96 -29.05
CA GLN A 41 -24.98 -6.79 -29.23
C GLN A 41 -25.03 -5.82 -28.04
N GLU A 42 -26.17 -5.72 -27.35
CA GLU A 42 -26.32 -4.92 -26.14
C GLU A 42 -25.39 -5.43 -25.02
N ILE A 43 -25.36 -6.74 -24.78
CA ILE A 43 -24.51 -7.37 -23.76
C ILE A 43 -23.03 -7.20 -24.15
N LYS A 44 -22.69 -7.43 -25.43
CA LYS A 44 -21.33 -7.21 -25.93
C LYS A 44 -20.86 -5.77 -25.75
N ASN A 45 -21.73 -4.78 -25.92
CA ASN A 45 -21.39 -3.38 -25.67
C ASN A 45 -21.11 -3.10 -24.18
N LYS A 46 -21.85 -3.72 -23.26
CA LYS A 46 -21.58 -3.62 -21.81
C LYS A 46 -20.26 -4.28 -21.43
N ILE A 47 -19.94 -5.43 -22.04
CA ILE A 47 -18.64 -6.11 -21.88
C ILE A 47 -17.48 -5.23 -22.39
N LYS A 48 -17.63 -4.57 -23.55
CA LYS A 48 -16.62 -3.63 -24.06
C LYS A 48 -16.38 -2.46 -23.10
N HIS A 49 -17.41 -2.01 -22.39
CA HIS A 49 -17.26 -0.94 -21.41
C HIS A 49 -16.48 -1.40 -20.16
N SER A 50 -16.65 -2.64 -19.69
CA SER A 50 -15.78 -3.17 -18.61
C SER A 50 -14.34 -3.35 -19.07
N ASP A 51 -14.13 -3.72 -20.34
CA ASP A 51 -12.79 -3.86 -20.93
C ASP A 51 -11.97 -2.56 -20.90
N GLN A 52 -12.64 -1.42 -21.10
CA GLN A 52 -12.00 -0.11 -20.99
C GLN A 52 -11.43 0.18 -19.60
N TRP A 53 -12.00 -0.40 -18.53
CA TRP A 53 -11.45 -0.30 -17.18
C TRP A 53 -10.29 -1.27 -16.97
N LEU A 54 -10.39 -2.48 -17.51
CA LEU A 54 -9.33 -3.49 -17.41
C LEU A 54 -7.99 -2.93 -17.88
N ASP A 55 -7.98 -2.19 -18.99
CA ASP A 55 -6.77 -1.56 -19.54
C ASP A 55 -6.19 -0.41 -18.71
N ARG A 56 -6.93 0.11 -17.73
CA ARG A 56 -6.52 1.24 -16.89
C ARG A 56 -5.89 0.81 -15.57
N PHE A 57 -6.05 -0.44 -15.16
CA PHE A 57 -5.41 -0.92 -13.93
C PHE A 57 -3.91 -1.06 -14.13
N THR A 58 -3.16 -0.41 -13.25
CA THR A 58 -1.69 -0.48 -13.20
C THR A 58 -1.20 -1.35 -12.05
N ARG A 59 -2.10 -1.82 -11.18
CA ARG A 59 -1.81 -2.61 -9.98
C ARG A 59 -2.78 -3.79 -9.86
N VAL A 60 -2.28 -4.93 -9.42
CA VAL A 60 -3.04 -6.19 -9.36
C VAL A 60 -4.14 -6.14 -8.31
N GLY A 61 -3.88 -5.57 -7.15
CA GLY A 61 -4.87 -5.43 -6.08
C GLY A 61 -6.03 -4.51 -6.47
N ASP A 62 -5.78 -3.44 -7.24
CA ASP A 62 -6.86 -2.58 -7.75
C ASP A 62 -7.79 -3.32 -8.73
N LEU A 63 -7.22 -4.19 -9.57
CA LEU A 63 -7.99 -5.08 -10.44
C LEU A 63 -8.77 -6.11 -9.62
N LEU A 64 -8.18 -6.68 -8.56
CA LEU A 64 -8.90 -7.58 -7.64
C LEU A 64 -10.10 -6.88 -7.00
N TYR A 65 -9.93 -5.66 -6.47
CA TYR A 65 -11.04 -4.87 -5.93
C TYR A 65 -12.14 -4.59 -6.95
N TYR A 66 -11.76 -4.38 -8.22
CA TYR A 66 -12.72 -4.24 -9.31
C TYR A 66 -13.51 -5.53 -9.54
N LEU A 67 -12.87 -6.71 -9.55
CA LEU A 67 -13.55 -7.99 -9.73
C LEU A 67 -14.47 -8.32 -8.56
N GLN A 68 -14.06 -8.05 -7.32
CA GLN A 68 -14.83 -8.34 -6.10
C GLN A 68 -16.14 -7.54 -6.00
N ARG A 69 -16.35 -6.51 -6.82
CA ARG A 69 -17.60 -5.73 -6.83
C ARG A 69 -18.79 -6.49 -7.46
N PHE A 70 -18.48 -7.47 -8.30
CA PHE A 70 -19.46 -8.30 -9.00
C PHE A 70 -19.90 -9.43 -8.07
N ASN A 71 -21.20 -9.72 -8.02
CA ASN A 71 -21.74 -10.69 -7.07
C ASN A 71 -22.93 -11.43 -7.69
N ALA A 72 -22.79 -12.75 -7.82
CA ALA A 72 -23.76 -13.64 -8.45
C ALA A 72 -25.11 -13.65 -7.70
N ALA A 73 -25.13 -13.31 -6.42
CA ALA A 73 -26.35 -13.24 -5.61
C ALA A 73 -27.29 -12.09 -6.00
N LYS A 74 -26.84 -11.12 -6.83
CA LYS A 74 -27.66 -9.96 -7.24
C LYS A 74 -28.65 -10.26 -8.37
N ASN A 75 -28.71 -11.51 -8.85
CA ASN A 75 -29.60 -11.96 -9.93
C ASN A 75 -29.54 -11.06 -11.18
N ASP A 76 -28.33 -10.64 -11.55
CA ASP A 76 -28.10 -9.71 -12.66
C ASP A 76 -28.48 -10.38 -14.00
N PRO A 77 -29.32 -9.75 -14.84
CA PRO A 77 -29.75 -10.31 -16.12
C PRO A 77 -28.59 -10.62 -17.08
N ILE A 78 -27.51 -9.83 -17.03
CA ILE A 78 -26.32 -10.02 -17.87
C ILE A 78 -25.57 -11.25 -17.40
N TYR A 79 -25.37 -11.38 -16.09
CA TYR A 79 -24.76 -12.58 -15.49
C TYR A 79 -25.51 -13.85 -15.93
N GLN A 80 -26.83 -13.88 -15.77
CA GLN A 80 -27.64 -15.04 -16.15
C GLN A 80 -27.52 -15.38 -17.64
N GLU A 81 -27.51 -14.35 -18.50
CA GLU A 81 -27.42 -14.56 -19.94
C GLU A 81 -26.03 -15.07 -20.37
N ILE A 82 -24.95 -14.57 -19.74
CA ILE A 82 -23.59 -15.09 -19.96
C ILE A 82 -23.50 -16.56 -19.52
N LYS A 83 -24.07 -16.90 -18.34
CA LYS A 83 -24.08 -18.28 -17.83
C LYS A 83 -24.87 -19.25 -18.70
N LYS A 84 -26.01 -18.84 -19.29
CA LYS A 84 -26.78 -19.67 -20.23
C LYS A 84 -25.96 -20.09 -21.45
N HIS A 85 -24.96 -19.29 -21.83
CA HIS A 85 -24.04 -19.59 -22.92
C HIS A 85 -22.82 -20.42 -22.47
N GLY A 86 -22.77 -20.87 -21.21
CA GLY A 86 -21.68 -21.68 -20.67
C GLY A 86 -20.37 -20.91 -20.48
N LEU A 87 -20.42 -19.58 -20.42
CA LEU A 87 -19.24 -18.72 -20.32
C LEU A 87 -18.94 -18.38 -18.86
N GLU A 88 -17.67 -18.12 -18.55
CA GLU A 88 -17.26 -17.61 -17.24
C GLU A 88 -17.53 -16.09 -17.13
N THR A 89 -17.84 -15.67 -15.92
CA THR A 89 -18.09 -14.27 -15.53
C THR A 89 -17.01 -13.78 -14.57
N PHE A 90 -16.99 -12.49 -14.24
CA PHE A 90 -16.05 -11.96 -13.23
C PHE A 90 -16.26 -12.62 -11.86
N GLU A 91 -17.52 -12.91 -11.51
CA GLU A 91 -17.91 -13.59 -10.29
C GLU A 91 -17.34 -15.01 -10.20
N ASP A 92 -17.29 -15.73 -11.32
CA ASP A 92 -16.77 -17.11 -11.37
C ASP A 92 -15.25 -17.15 -11.21
N ILE A 93 -14.53 -16.14 -11.72
CA ILE A 93 -13.07 -16.15 -11.77
C ILE A 93 -12.39 -15.51 -10.57
N VAL A 94 -13.12 -14.75 -9.73
CA VAL A 94 -12.51 -13.95 -8.65
C VAL A 94 -11.68 -14.80 -7.68
N GLY A 95 -12.16 -15.99 -7.31
CA GLY A 95 -11.42 -16.91 -6.42
C GLY A 95 -10.15 -17.46 -7.07
N LYS A 96 -10.23 -17.88 -8.35
CA LYS A 96 -9.07 -18.34 -9.13
C LYS A 96 -8.04 -17.22 -9.33
N PHE A 97 -8.53 -16.00 -9.56
CA PHE A 97 -7.70 -14.82 -9.69
C PHE A 97 -6.96 -14.54 -8.38
N GLU A 98 -7.68 -14.53 -7.25
CA GLU A 98 -7.10 -14.27 -5.93
C GLU A 98 -6.05 -15.32 -5.56
N GLU A 99 -6.32 -16.60 -5.80
CA GLU A 99 -5.35 -17.68 -5.57
C GLU A 99 -4.09 -17.49 -6.44
N ARG A 100 -4.26 -17.22 -7.74
CA ARG A 100 -3.15 -17.05 -8.68
C ARG A 100 -2.29 -15.82 -8.39
N PHE A 101 -2.91 -14.71 -8.00
CA PHE A 101 -2.26 -13.41 -7.87
C PHE A 101 -2.12 -12.93 -6.41
N GLN A 102 -2.29 -13.84 -5.45
CA GLN A 102 -2.24 -13.57 -4.01
C GLN A 102 -1.05 -12.69 -3.56
N PRO A 103 0.20 -12.87 -4.05
CA PRO A 103 1.34 -12.06 -3.62
C PRO A 103 1.16 -10.55 -3.90
N TRP A 104 0.33 -10.18 -4.86
CA TRP A 104 0.06 -8.80 -5.27
C TRP A 104 -1.35 -8.32 -4.92
N ALA A 105 -2.12 -9.10 -4.15
CA ALA A 105 -3.49 -8.74 -3.77
C ALA A 105 -3.59 -7.39 -3.02
N ASN A 106 -2.52 -7.00 -2.32
CA ASN A 106 -2.40 -5.74 -1.60
C ASN A 106 -1.64 -4.64 -2.37
N ASP A 107 -1.19 -4.92 -3.60
CA ASP A 107 -0.61 -3.90 -4.47
C ASP A 107 -1.75 -3.08 -5.07
N CYS A 108 -2.08 -1.98 -4.41
CA CYS A 108 -3.12 -1.04 -4.79
C CYS A 108 -2.55 0.37 -4.86
N LEU A 109 -3.18 1.22 -5.66
CA LEU A 109 -2.88 2.65 -5.73
C LEU A 109 -3.11 3.30 -4.36
N LYS A 110 -2.12 4.05 -3.91
CA LYS A 110 -2.13 4.77 -2.63
C LYS A 110 -2.09 6.27 -2.88
N ILE A 111 -2.54 7.05 -1.91
CA ILE A 111 -2.42 8.52 -1.96
C ILE A 111 -0.95 8.95 -2.15
N SER A 112 0.00 8.18 -1.60
CA SER A 112 1.44 8.42 -1.74
C SER A 112 1.99 8.27 -3.16
N ASP A 113 1.25 7.61 -4.06
CA ASP A 113 1.65 7.44 -5.46
C ASP A 113 1.38 8.71 -6.28
N PHE A 114 0.62 9.66 -5.71
CA PHE A 114 0.32 10.93 -6.33
C PHE A 114 1.29 12.02 -5.86
N VAL A 115 1.86 12.75 -6.81
CA VAL A 115 2.84 13.82 -6.58
C VAL A 115 2.18 15.16 -6.76
N ILE A 116 2.33 16.03 -5.76
CA ILE A 116 1.73 17.38 -5.77
C ILE A 116 2.19 18.13 -7.03
N GLY A 117 1.23 18.69 -7.77
CA GLY A 117 1.47 19.43 -9.00
C GLY A 117 1.51 18.56 -10.27
N GLN A 118 1.52 17.24 -10.16
CA GLN A 118 1.43 16.36 -11.33
C GLN A 118 -0.01 16.17 -11.81
N GLN A 119 -0.13 15.89 -13.10
CA GLN A 119 -1.38 15.64 -13.79
C GLN A 119 -1.71 14.14 -13.80
N TYR A 120 -2.99 13.83 -13.60
CA TYR A 120 -3.53 12.48 -13.57
C TYR A 120 -4.83 12.42 -14.38
N PRO A 121 -5.07 11.35 -15.15
CA PRO A 121 -6.35 11.08 -15.77
C PRO A 121 -7.41 10.80 -14.71
N VAL A 122 -8.68 11.00 -15.06
CA VAL A 122 -9.81 10.74 -14.15
C VAL A 122 -9.87 9.28 -13.69
N HIS A 123 -9.39 8.33 -14.51
CA HIS A 123 -9.39 6.90 -14.19
C HIS A 123 -8.53 6.59 -12.96
N ASP A 124 -7.34 7.19 -12.83
CA ASP A 124 -6.46 6.95 -11.66
C ASP A 124 -7.12 7.41 -10.36
N ILE A 125 -7.79 8.56 -10.40
CA ILE A 125 -8.53 9.12 -9.26
C ILE A 125 -9.69 8.19 -8.88
N LEU A 126 -10.38 7.67 -9.88
CA LEU A 126 -11.53 6.78 -9.71
C LEU A 126 -11.13 5.38 -9.24
N ILE A 127 -9.99 4.87 -9.68
CA ILE A 127 -9.38 3.63 -9.17
C ILE A 127 -9.00 3.80 -7.70
N LEU A 128 -8.29 4.89 -7.35
CA LEU A 128 -8.00 5.22 -5.93
C LEU A 128 -9.29 5.27 -5.10
N ALA A 129 -10.34 5.88 -5.65
CA ALA A 129 -11.63 6.02 -4.99
C ALA A 129 -12.48 4.73 -4.96
N ARG A 130 -12.00 3.64 -5.56
CA ARG A 130 -12.75 2.38 -5.77
C ARG A 130 -14.12 2.63 -6.41
N ASN A 131 -14.18 3.62 -7.31
CA ASN A 131 -15.40 4.05 -7.97
C ASN A 131 -15.21 4.00 -9.49
N TYR A 132 -15.83 3.03 -10.14
CA TYR A 132 -15.59 2.77 -11.57
C TYR A 132 -16.71 3.33 -12.46
N ASP A 133 -17.08 4.60 -12.25
CA ASP A 133 -18.03 5.35 -13.10
C ASP A 133 -17.51 6.76 -13.38
N THR A 134 -17.12 7.04 -14.63
CA THR A 134 -16.59 8.34 -15.06
C THR A 134 -17.63 9.47 -15.01
N ARG A 135 -18.92 9.12 -14.95
CA ARG A 135 -20.04 10.06 -14.82
C ARG A 135 -20.33 10.42 -13.36
N ALA A 136 -19.67 9.76 -12.41
CA ALA A 136 -19.88 10.03 -11.00
C ALA A 136 -19.49 11.47 -10.64
N GLY A 137 -20.19 12.01 -9.62
CA GLY A 137 -19.99 13.35 -9.11
C GLY A 137 -18.60 13.59 -8.52
N GLY A 138 -18.35 14.79 -7.99
CA GLY A 138 -17.01 15.23 -7.62
C GLY A 138 -16.41 14.66 -6.33
N MET A 139 -17.15 13.87 -5.54
CA MET A 139 -16.73 13.45 -4.19
C MET A 139 -16.96 11.97 -3.95
N PHE A 140 -15.96 11.32 -3.35
CA PHE A 140 -15.95 9.89 -3.05
C PHE A 140 -15.43 9.66 -1.64
N VAL A 141 -16.06 8.74 -0.90
CA VAL A 141 -15.56 8.34 0.43
C VAL A 141 -14.79 7.04 0.25
N LEU A 142 -13.53 7.04 0.68
CA LEU A 142 -12.73 5.83 0.79
C LEU A 142 -12.96 5.24 2.18
N GLU A 143 -13.27 3.96 2.24
CA GLU A 143 -13.64 3.25 3.48
C GLU A 143 -12.70 2.08 3.75
N ALA A 144 -12.46 1.82 5.02
CA ALA A 144 -11.81 0.61 5.52
C ALA A 144 -12.61 0.06 6.69
N ASN A 145 -12.99 -1.21 6.65
CA ASN A 145 -13.87 -1.84 7.64
C ASN A 145 -15.16 -1.04 7.87
N ASP A 146 -15.80 -0.61 6.78
CA ASP A 146 -17.03 0.21 6.77
C ASP A 146 -16.93 1.60 7.43
N GLU A 147 -15.72 2.03 7.80
CA GLU A 147 -15.47 3.36 8.35
C GLU A 147 -14.79 4.29 7.33
N PRO A 148 -15.16 5.59 7.28
CA PRO A 148 -14.57 6.54 6.35
C PRO A 148 -13.13 6.88 6.77
N VAL A 149 -12.17 6.61 5.89
CA VAL A 149 -10.74 6.87 6.16
C VAL A 149 -10.18 8.06 5.37
N ALA A 150 -10.82 8.42 4.25
CA ALA A 150 -10.49 9.61 3.46
C ALA A 150 -11.69 10.03 2.61
N VAL A 151 -11.70 11.30 2.18
CA VAL A 151 -12.60 11.76 1.12
C VAL A 151 -11.78 12.23 -0.06
N ILE A 152 -12.05 11.68 -1.24
CA ILE A 152 -11.38 12.07 -2.49
C ILE A 152 -12.29 13.04 -3.22
N ILE A 153 -11.74 14.20 -3.59
CA ILE A 153 -12.46 15.22 -4.36
C ILE A 153 -11.79 15.49 -5.69
N LYS A 154 -12.62 15.63 -6.72
CA LYS A 154 -12.26 16.12 -8.05
C LYS A 154 -13.00 17.44 -8.31
N ALA A 155 -12.26 18.54 -8.26
CA ALA A 155 -12.78 19.88 -8.45
C ALA A 155 -12.47 20.38 -9.87
N THR A 156 -13.50 20.92 -10.53
CA THR A 156 -13.29 21.72 -11.74
C THR A 156 -13.39 23.18 -11.31
N LEU A 157 -12.32 23.95 -11.58
CA LEU A 157 -12.15 25.35 -11.26
C LEU A 157 -12.60 26.17 -12.46
N SER A 158 -13.89 26.50 -12.55
CA SER A 158 -14.45 27.30 -13.64
C SER A 158 -15.89 27.75 -13.30
N GLU A 159 -16.47 28.64 -14.12
CA GLU A 159 -17.89 29.05 -14.08
C GLU A 159 -18.85 27.90 -14.49
N GLY A 160 -18.76 26.76 -13.81
CA GLY A 160 -19.69 25.64 -13.95
C GLY A 160 -20.90 25.76 -13.00
N ARG A 161 -21.70 24.69 -12.93
CA ARG A 161 -22.83 24.56 -11.99
C ARG A 161 -22.42 24.82 -10.52
N TYR A 162 -21.16 24.57 -10.19
CA TYR A 162 -20.56 24.83 -8.89
C TYR A 162 -19.21 25.53 -9.10
N PRO A 163 -19.10 26.85 -8.84
CA PRO A 163 -17.87 27.60 -9.06
C PRO A 163 -16.85 27.31 -7.95
N ASN A 164 -16.29 26.10 -7.93
CA ASN A 164 -15.18 25.79 -7.01
C ASN A 164 -14.02 26.73 -7.33
N GLU A 165 -13.42 27.32 -6.30
CA GLU A 165 -12.40 28.34 -6.48
C GLU A 165 -11.36 28.29 -5.37
N TRP A 166 -10.17 28.80 -5.68
CA TRP A 166 -9.17 29.07 -4.67
C TRP A 166 -9.52 30.37 -3.95
N ILE A 167 -9.81 30.27 -2.65
CA ILE A 167 -9.83 31.45 -1.77
C ILE A 167 -8.40 31.97 -1.60
N GLN A 168 -7.45 31.03 -1.45
CA GLN A 168 -6.02 31.31 -1.46
C GLN A 168 -5.33 30.25 -2.32
N SER A 169 -4.65 30.70 -3.38
CA SER A 169 -4.09 29.81 -4.41
C SER A 169 -3.23 28.69 -3.80
N GLY A 170 -3.64 27.45 -4.04
CA GLY A 170 -2.95 26.25 -3.56
C GLY A 170 -3.02 26.01 -2.05
N GLU A 171 -3.69 26.86 -1.27
CA GLU A 171 -3.73 26.76 0.20
C GLU A 171 -5.14 26.68 0.77
N ILE A 172 -6.11 27.41 0.22
CA ILE A 172 -7.50 27.38 0.70
C ILE A 172 -8.42 27.23 -0.50
N LEU A 173 -9.17 26.13 -0.53
CA LEU A 173 -10.11 25.78 -1.58
C LEU A 173 -11.55 25.94 -1.05
N LYS A 174 -12.39 26.64 -1.82
CA LYS A 174 -13.84 26.60 -1.67
C LYS A 174 -14.37 25.48 -2.56
N TYR A 175 -14.98 24.46 -1.95
CA TYR A 175 -15.48 23.28 -2.67
C TYR A 175 -16.94 23.02 -2.33
N TYR A 176 -17.84 23.06 -3.32
CA TYR A 176 -19.27 22.90 -3.08
C TYR A 176 -19.62 21.50 -2.58
N LEU A 177 -20.58 21.44 -1.65
CA LEU A 177 -21.10 20.19 -1.14
C LEU A 177 -21.72 19.38 -2.28
N LYS A 178 -21.70 18.05 -2.13
CA LYS A 178 -22.52 17.18 -2.97
C LYS A 178 -23.97 17.65 -2.90
N SER A 179 -24.59 17.76 -4.06
CA SER A 179 -25.98 18.17 -4.24
C SER A 179 -26.69 17.12 -5.08
N ILE A 180 -27.93 16.79 -4.71
CA ILE A 180 -28.83 15.96 -5.50
C ILE A 180 -30.07 16.79 -5.76
N SER A 181 -30.43 16.93 -7.04
CA SER A 181 -31.56 17.75 -7.49
C SER A 181 -31.55 19.19 -6.94
N GLY A 182 -30.35 19.78 -6.83
CA GLY A 182 -30.17 21.16 -6.37
C GLY A 182 -30.13 21.34 -4.85
N LYS A 183 -30.41 20.29 -4.05
CA LYS A 183 -30.38 20.37 -2.58
C LYS A 183 -29.01 20.00 -2.03
N PHE A 184 -28.39 20.91 -1.29
CA PHE A 184 -27.09 20.69 -0.62
C PHE A 184 -27.30 20.11 0.78
N GLY A 185 -27.22 18.79 0.89
CA GLY A 185 -27.48 18.08 2.14
C GLY A 185 -26.21 17.59 2.83
N LEU A 186 -25.99 17.99 4.08
CA LEU A 186 -24.93 17.41 4.91
C LEU A 186 -25.11 15.90 5.17
N HIS A 187 -26.33 15.39 5.02
CA HIS A 187 -26.64 13.96 5.17
C HIS A 187 -26.09 13.09 4.04
N PHE A 188 -25.69 13.65 2.89
CA PHE A 188 -25.07 12.84 1.84
C PHE A 188 -23.73 12.30 2.32
N LYS A 189 -23.50 11.01 2.09
CA LYS A 189 -22.32 10.25 2.53
C LYS A 189 -20.99 11.03 2.52
N PRO A 190 -20.54 11.65 1.40
CA PRO A 190 -19.28 12.40 1.40
C PRO A 190 -19.33 13.71 2.20
N ASN A 191 -20.45 14.41 2.22
CA ASN A 191 -20.60 15.63 3.02
C ASN A 191 -20.59 15.29 4.52
N LYS A 192 -21.30 14.22 4.90
CA LYS A 192 -21.35 13.71 6.26
C LYS A 192 -19.96 13.28 6.74
N ALA A 193 -19.22 12.53 5.92
CA ALA A 193 -17.88 12.06 6.26
C ALA A 193 -16.95 13.23 6.64
N ILE A 194 -16.93 14.31 5.86
CA ILE A 194 -16.15 15.53 6.15
C ILE A 194 -16.67 16.25 7.40
N LYS A 195 -18.00 16.40 7.53
CA LYS A 195 -18.61 17.19 8.59
C LYS A 195 -18.51 16.54 9.97
N ASP A 196 -18.64 15.23 10.03
CA ASP A 196 -18.61 14.45 11.27
C ASP A 196 -17.17 14.12 11.69
N ASN A 197 -16.22 14.15 10.75
CA ASN A 197 -14.80 13.93 11.00
C ASN A 197 -13.97 15.10 10.45
N PRO A 198 -13.85 16.23 11.15
CA PRO A 198 -13.14 17.43 10.65
C PRO A 198 -11.68 17.17 10.22
N ASP A 199 -11.04 16.17 10.84
CA ASP A 199 -9.67 15.76 10.56
C ASP A 199 -9.55 14.68 9.46
N ILE A 200 -10.66 14.25 8.85
CA ILE A 200 -10.61 13.28 7.75
C ILE A 200 -9.85 13.89 6.57
N PRO A 201 -8.86 13.18 6.01
CA PRO A 201 -8.08 13.71 4.91
C PRO A 201 -8.93 13.87 3.66
N VAL A 202 -8.95 15.10 3.13
CA VAL A 202 -9.59 15.42 1.86
C VAL A 202 -8.54 15.44 0.74
N VAL A 203 -8.40 14.30 0.05
CA VAL A 203 -7.46 14.09 -1.06
C VAL A 203 -7.95 14.87 -2.28
N THR A 204 -7.21 15.89 -2.69
CA THR A 204 -7.75 16.94 -3.54
C THR A 204 -7.10 16.98 -4.92
N PHE A 205 -7.92 16.84 -5.95
CA PHE A 205 -7.55 16.98 -7.35
C PHE A 205 -8.31 18.15 -7.98
N THR A 206 -7.63 19.00 -8.73
CA THR A 206 -8.25 20.17 -9.39
C THR A 206 -7.92 20.23 -10.87
N ARG A 207 -8.81 20.77 -11.70
CA ARG A 207 -8.53 21.10 -13.10
C ARG A 207 -9.19 22.42 -13.47
N ASP A 208 -8.68 23.10 -14.49
CA ASP A 208 -9.17 24.43 -14.87
C ASP A 208 -10.37 24.40 -15.84
N SER A 209 -10.66 23.25 -16.44
CA SER A 209 -11.80 23.08 -17.35
C SER A 209 -12.28 21.62 -17.40
N GLU A 210 -13.42 21.35 -18.02
CA GLU A 210 -13.94 20.00 -18.13
C GLU A 210 -13.10 19.03 -18.98
N THR A 211 -12.24 19.57 -19.84
CA THR A 211 -11.37 18.80 -20.73
C THR A 211 -9.94 18.72 -20.23
N ALA A 212 -9.55 19.57 -19.27
CA ALA A 212 -8.22 19.56 -18.69
C ALA A 212 -7.98 18.32 -17.80
N PRO A 213 -6.74 17.82 -17.74
CA PRO A 213 -6.37 16.77 -16.79
C PRO A 213 -6.42 17.30 -15.35
N PHE A 214 -6.62 16.38 -14.41
CA PHE A 214 -6.64 16.74 -12.99
C PHE A 214 -5.23 16.85 -12.44
N ILE A 215 -4.97 17.90 -11.69
CA ILE A 215 -3.72 18.12 -10.97
C ILE A 215 -3.92 17.71 -9.51
N PHE A 216 -3.03 16.86 -8.98
CA PHE A 216 -3.04 16.55 -7.55
C PHE A 216 -2.55 17.75 -6.73
N ARG A 217 -3.37 18.22 -5.78
CA ARG A 217 -3.07 19.41 -4.96
C ARG A 217 -2.66 19.08 -3.52
N GLY A 218 -2.64 17.79 -3.17
CA GLY A 218 -2.32 17.31 -1.83
C GLY A 218 -3.57 17.01 -1.00
N VAL A 219 -3.37 16.96 0.32
CA VAL A 219 -4.40 16.67 1.31
C VAL A 219 -4.84 17.96 1.99
N PHE A 220 -6.16 18.08 2.16
CA PHE A 220 -6.81 19.23 2.77
C PHE A 220 -7.64 18.77 3.98
N ASN A 221 -7.82 19.64 4.96
CA ASN A 221 -8.74 19.43 6.07
C ASN A 221 -9.91 20.41 5.99
N TYR A 222 -11.04 20.01 6.57
CA TYR A 222 -12.18 20.88 6.74
C TYR A 222 -11.85 22.02 7.72
N VAL A 223 -12.19 23.24 7.35
CA VAL A 223 -12.05 24.42 8.20
C VAL A 223 -13.41 24.94 8.60
N ASP A 224 -14.28 25.18 7.62
CA ASP A 224 -15.56 25.85 7.87
C ASP A 224 -16.57 25.55 6.75
N LEU A 225 -17.85 25.75 7.07
CA LEU A 225 -18.93 25.70 6.10
C LEU A 225 -19.25 27.13 5.62
N VAL A 226 -19.13 27.35 4.32
CA VAL A 226 -19.56 28.58 3.67
C VAL A 226 -20.98 28.39 3.19
N GLU A 227 -21.89 29.23 3.68
CA GLU A 227 -23.25 29.34 3.16
C GLU A 227 -23.35 30.57 2.27
N GLU A 228 -23.88 30.39 1.07
CA GLU A 228 -24.07 31.44 0.08
C GLU A 228 -25.56 31.59 -0.25
N ASP A 229 -25.88 32.61 -1.05
CA ASP A 229 -27.23 32.87 -1.53
C ASP A 229 -27.87 31.64 -2.18
N GLU A 230 -29.19 31.59 -2.17
CA GLU A 230 -29.99 30.47 -2.71
C GLU A 230 -29.77 29.12 -1.97
N GLY A 231 -29.18 29.14 -0.77
CA GLY A 231 -28.97 27.95 0.05
C GLY A 231 -27.84 27.04 -0.44
N ARG A 232 -26.94 27.58 -1.28
CA ARG A 232 -25.73 26.86 -1.70
C ARG A 232 -24.78 26.75 -0.53
N LYS A 233 -24.15 25.59 -0.39
CA LYS A 233 -23.20 25.33 0.68
C LYS A 233 -21.90 24.79 0.11
N ALA A 234 -20.78 25.30 0.61
CA ALA A 234 -19.45 24.87 0.25
C ALA A 234 -18.58 24.62 1.49
N PHE A 235 -17.68 23.66 1.40
CA PHE A 235 -16.62 23.49 2.37
C PHE A 235 -15.49 24.47 2.06
N LYS A 236 -15.04 25.17 3.10
CA LYS A 236 -13.72 25.81 3.12
C LYS A 236 -12.72 24.76 3.57
N LEU A 237 -11.85 24.37 2.64
CA LEU A 237 -10.83 23.36 2.83
C LEU A 237 -9.46 24.04 2.87
N ARG A 238 -8.62 23.71 3.84
CA ARG A 238 -7.25 24.23 3.92
C ARG A 238 -6.26 23.12 3.63
N ARG A 239 -5.31 23.39 2.72
CA ARG A 239 -4.17 22.53 2.45
C ARG A 239 -3.40 22.38 3.74
N VAL A 240 -3.11 21.14 4.09
CA VAL A 240 -2.29 20.83 5.24
C VAL A 240 -0.86 21.31 4.93
N SER A 241 -0.50 22.53 5.37
CA SER A 241 0.80 23.19 5.14
C SER A 241 1.91 22.65 6.04
N GLU A 242 1.53 21.92 7.08
CA GLU A 242 2.36 21.17 8.01
C GLU A 242 1.59 19.89 8.28
N VAL A 243 2.16 18.72 7.98
CA VAL A 243 1.47 17.44 8.14
C VAL A 243 1.31 17.12 9.63
N SER A 244 0.31 17.73 10.27
CA SER A 244 -0.41 17.08 11.35
C SER A 244 -1.30 16.00 10.73
N ASN A 245 -0.72 14.80 10.63
CA ASN A 245 -1.41 13.49 10.57
C ASN A 245 -2.27 13.09 9.34
N ALA A 246 -1.80 13.27 8.10
CA ALA A 246 -2.31 12.46 6.98
C ALA A 246 -1.39 12.28 5.75
N THR A 247 -0.06 12.34 5.93
CA THR A 247 0.87 11.72 4.97
C THR A 247 1.66 10.69 5.74
N VAL A 248 1.28 9.44 5.59
CA VAL A 248 2.05 8.31 6.09
C VAL A 248 3.27 8.20 5.18
N MET A 249 4.35 8.90 5.52
CA MET A 249 5.65 8.41 5.08
C MET A 249 5.83 7.05 5.76
N SER A 250 6.15 6.02 5.00
CA SER A 250 6.57 4.77 5.62
C SER A 250 7.90 5.00 6.35
N PHE A 251 8.18 4.20 7.37
CA PHE A 251 9.44 4.29 8.10
C PHE A 251 10.65 4.16 7.14
N GLU A 252 10.52 3.29 6.14
CA GLU A 252 11.52 3.03 5.10
C GLU A 252 11.78 4.29 4.25
N GLN A 253 10.74 5.04 3.88
CA GLN A 253 10.90 6.27 3.09
C GLN A 253 11.58 7.38 3.88
N VAL A 254 11.28 7.50 5.17
CA VAL A 254 11.97 8.45 6.06
C VAL A 254 13.46 8.07 6.16
N GLN A 255 13.74 6.78 6.32
CA GLN A 255 15.09 6.25 6.42
C GLN A 255 15.89 6.46 5.12
N GLU A 256 15.33 6.15 3.95
CA GLU A 256 15.99 6.34 2.65
C GLU A 256 16.33 7.81 2.39
N LYS A 257 15.39 8.72 2.71
CA LYS A 257 15.60 10.17 2.59
C LYS A 257 16.76 10.64 3.47
N LEU A 258 16.83 10.13 4.71
CA LEU A 258 17.93 10.42 5.63
C LEU A 258 19.26 9.91 5.07
N GLU A 259 19.31 8.65 4.62
CA GLU A 259 20.54 8.04 4.08
C GLU A 259 21.07 8.77 2.85
N LYS A 260 20.18 9.16 1.92
CA LYS A 260 20.52 10.00 0.77
C LYS A 260 21.07 11.36 1.22
N GLY A 261 20.48 11.95 2.25
CA GLY A 261 20.97 13.19 2.85
C GLY A 261 22.36 13.05 3.48
N VAL A 262 22.59 11.97 4.22
CA VAL A 262 23.89 11.64 4.83
C VAL A 262 24.96 11.43 3.75
N ARG A 263 24.65 10.70 2.67
CA ARG A 263 25.56 10.47 1.54
C ARG A 263 26.03 11.78 0.92
N LYS A 264 25.09 12.67 0.57
CA LYS A 264 25.39 14.02 0.07
C LYS A 264 26.19 14.84 1.08
N SER A 265 25.94 14.67 2.38
CA SER A 265 26.66 15.39 3.42
C SER A 265 28.12 14.92 3.55
N LYS A 266 28.38 13.62 3.32
CA LYS A 266 29.73 13.03 3.30
C LYS A 266 30.58 13.53 2.14
N GLU A 267 29.98 13.89 1.01
CA GLU A 267 30.68 14.51 -0.14
C GLU A 267 31.25 15.91 0.16
N ARG A 268 30.86 16.53 1.29
CA ARG A 268 31.34 17.85 1.70
C ARG A 268 32.53 17.76 2.64
N THR A 269 33.29 18.84 2.73
CA THR A 269 34.34 18.97 3.76
C THR A 269 33.73 19.14 5.16
N ARG A 270 34.53 18.85 6.19
CA ARG A 270 34.13 19.07 7.58
C ARG A 270 33.78 20.54 7.85
N SER A 271 34.56 21.47 7.30
CA SER A 271 34.33 22.92 7.47
C SER A 271 32.99 23.36 6.90
N GLU A 272 32.65 22.92 5.69
CA GLU A 272 31.36 23.23 5.06
C GLU A 272 30.17 22.66 5.84
N ARG A 273 30.29 21.45 6.38
CA ARG A 273 29.26 20.88 7.25
C ARG A 273 29.06 21.71 8.51
N LEU A 274 30.14 22.12 9.19
CA LEU A 274 30.07 22.93 10.41
C LEU A 274 29.43 24.30 10.16
N LYS A 275 29.78 24.97 9.04
CA LYS A 275 29.15 26.24 8.66
C LYS A 275 27.64 26.10 8.46
N ARG A 276 27.20 25.01 7.81
CA ARG A 276 25.77 24.71 7.64
C ARG A 276 25.06 24.37 8.95
N LEU A 277 25.73 23.67 9.86
CA LEU A 277 25.19 23.33 11.18
C LEU A 277 25.04 24.56 12.10
N ALA A 278 25.86 25.59 11.90
CA ALA A 278 25.77 26.84 12.65
C ALA A 278 24.44 27.56 12.40
N THR A 279 23.92 27.51 11.18
CA THR A 279 22.64 28.13 10.77
C THR A 279 21.49 27.14 10.67
N ALA A 280 21.71 25.85 10.93
CA ALA A 280 20.67 24.83 10.85
C ALA A 280 19.71 24.90 12.06
N PRO A 281 18.41 24.61 11.86
CA PRO A 281 17.48 24.42 12.97
C PRO A 281 18.00 23.39 13.96
N LYS A 282 18.03 23.75 15.25
CA LYS A 282 18.50 22.84 16.32
C LYS A 282 17.49 21.77 16.68
N ARG A 283 16.22 22.00 16.37
CA ARG A 283 15.12 21.04 16.56
C ARG A 283 14.78 20.42 15.21
N PRO A 284 14.91 19.09 15.06
CA PRO A 284 14.50 18.43 13.83
C PRO A 284 12.98 18.48 13.70
N ILE A 285 12.52 18.44 12.46
CA ILE A 285 11.10 18.23 12.16
C ILE A 285 10.79 16.75 12.48
N SER A 286 9.76 16.50 13.26
CA SER A 286 9.26 15.15 13.55
C SER A 286 8.19 14.72 12.55
N TYR A 287 8.19 13.44 12.17
CA TYR A 287 7.17 12.83 11.32
C TYR A 287 6.52 11.66 12.06
N SER A 288 5.20 11.52 11.94
CA SER A 288 4.48 10.30 12.33
C SER A 288 4.52 9.32 11.17
N VAL A 289 5.04 8.10 11.41
CA VAL A 289 5.06 7.01 10.43
C VAL A 289 4.07 5.92 10.86
N LYS A 290 3.36 5.30 9.92
CA LYS A 290 2.62 4.06 10.21
C LYS A 290 3.53 2.87 9.91
N THR A 291 3.56 1.93 10.84
CA THR A 291 4.27 0.65 10.73
C THR A 291 3.25 -0.46 10.84
N THR A 292 3.37 -1.50 10.01
CA THR A 292 2.58 -2.72 10.15
C THR A 292 3.20 -3.56 11.25
N ALA A 293 2.42 -3.86 12.28
CA ALA A 293 2.81 -4.79 13.33
C ALA A 293 1.94 -6.05 13.24
N PHE A 294 2.55 -7.22 13.45
CA PHE A 294 1.81 -8.48 13.60
C PHE A 294 1.41 -8.66 15.06
N LEU A 295 0.17 -9.07 15.30
CA LEU A 295 -0.25 -9.55 16.60
C LEU A 295 0.38 -10.94 16.81
N ARG A 296 1.44 -10.99 17.61
CA ARG A 296 2.19 -12.21 17.89
C ARG A 296 1.60 -12.97 19.07
N ASN A 297 1.68 -14.29 19.04
CA ASN A 297 1.32 -15.17 20.13
C ASN A 297 2.31 -14.97 21.30
N PRO A 298 1.84 -14.50 22.48
CA PRO A 298 2.72 -14.29 23.63
C PRO A 298 3.36 -15.58 24.15
N ASP A 299 2.70 -16.74 24.00
CA ASP A 299 3.21 -18.02 24.48
C ASP A 299 4.45 -18.47 23.68
N VAL A 300 4.47 -18.19 22.37
CA VAL A 300 5.65 -18.45 21.52
C VAL A 300 6.82 -17.58 21.98
N ILE A 301 6.56 -16.33 22.32
CA ILE A 301 7.60 -15.41 22.82
C ILE A 301 8.14 -15.91 24.15
N ALA A 302 7.25 -16.23 25.10
CA ALA A 302 7.63 -16.72 26.43
C ALA A 302 8.43 -18.02 26.35
N GLU A 303 7.98 -19.00 25.57
CA GLU A 303 8.64 -20.30 25.42
C GLU A 303 10.02 -20.18 24.77
N VAL A 304 10.15 -19.34 23.73
CA VAL A 304 11.45 -19.12 23.07
C VAL A 304 12.44 -18.41 23.99
N LEU A 305 11.99 -17.46 24.81
CA LEU A 305 12.82 -16.81 25.81
C LEU A 305 13.22 -17.77 26.94
N TYR A 306 12.29 -18.62 27.39
CA TYR A 306 12.54 -19.66 28.38
C TYR A 306 13.60 -20.66 27.89
N ARG A 307 13.43 -21.18 26.67
CA ARG A 307 14.41 -22.06 26.00
C ARG A 307 15.79 -21.43 25.91
N ALA A 308 15.85 -20.13 25.63
CA ALA A 308 17.11 -19.41 25.44
C ALA A 308 17.88 -19.17 26.75
N GLN A 309 17.23 -19.21 27.92
CA GLN A 309 17.85 -19.02 29.24
C GLN A 309 18.79 -17.80 29.32
N GLY A 310 18.42 -16.70 28.67
CA GLY A 310 19.22 -15.48 28.63
C GLY A 310 20.48 -15.54 27.77
N ILE A 311 20.65 -16.56 26.93
CA ILE A 311 21.75 -16.72 25.98
C ILE A 311 21.22 -16.52 24.55
N CYS A 312 21.90 -15.69 23.76
CA CYS A 312 21.56 -15.50 22.35
C CYS A 312 21.77 -16.80 21.56
N GLU A 313 20.73 -17.28 20.87
CA GLU A 313 20.78 -18.54 20.12
C GLU A 313 21.60 -18.45 18.82
N SER A 314 22.05 -17.25 18.43
CA SER A 314 22.88 -17.06 17.23
C SER A 314 24.38 -16.93 17.54
N CYS A 315 24.75 -16.12 18.54
CA CYS A 315 26.16 -15.89 18.86
C CYS A 315 26.62 -16.60 20.15
N VAL A 316 25.70 -17.28 20.84
CA VAL A 316 25.96 -18.07 22.06
C VAL A 316 26.60 -17.23 23.17
N LYS A 317 26.27 -15.93 23.20
CA LYS A 317 26.69 -15.01 24.25
C LYS A 317 25.50 -14.67 25.15
N PRO A 318 25.73 -14.42 26.45
CA PRO A 318 24.70 -13.89 27.34
C PRO A 318 24.05 -12.62 26.77
N ALA A 319 22.81 -12.36 27.16
CA ALA A 319 22.13 -11.11 26.86
C ALA A 319 22.99 -9.92 27.33
N PRO A 320 23.12 -8.86 26.51
CA PRO A 320 24.06 -7.79 26.80
C PRO A 320 23.62 -6.87 27.95
N PHE A 321 22.37 -6.93 28.36
CA PHE A 321 21.80 -6.16 29.47
C PHE A 321 20.48 -6.79 29.94
N LEU A 322 19.97 -6.31 31.07
CA LEU A 322 18.68 -6.70 31.64
C LEU A 322 17.58 -5.70 31.23
N ARG A 323 16.34 -6.18 31.12
CA ARG A 323 15.15 -5.35 30.90
C ARG A 323 14.92 -4.44 32.10
N SER A 324 14.66 -3.16 31.86
CA SER A 324 14.33 -2.23 32.95
C SER A 324 12.98 -2.51 33.62
N SER A 325 12.08 -3.23 32.94
CA SER A 325 10.74 -3.53 33.43
C SER A 325 10.69 -4.62 34.49
N ASN A 326 11.59 -5.60 34.42
CA ASN A 326 11.52 -6.83 35.22
C ASN A 326 12.89 -7.48 35.47
N GLU A 327 13.99 -6.81 35.14
CA GLU A 327 15.37 -7.28 35.37
C GLU A 327 15.73 -8.60 34.67
N GLU A 328 14.94 -9.05 33.69
CA GLU A 328 15.24 -10.27 32.93
C GLU A 328 16.27 -10.03 31.81
N PRO A 329 17.04 -11.05 31.39
CA PRO A 329 17.94 -10.97 30.23
C PRO A 329 17.24 -10.44 28.96
N TYR A 330 17.78 -9.38 28.35
CA TYR A 330 17.21 -8.78 27.15
C TYR A 330 17.58 -9.55 25.88
N LEU A 331 16.61 -10.32 25.35
CA LEU A 331 16.66 -10.94 24.03
C LEU A 331 15.40 -10.57 23.22
N GLU A 332 15.53 -10.56 21.89
CA GLU A 332 14.46 -10.26 20.93
C GLU A 332 14.12 -11.54 20.16
N VAL A 333 12.85 -11.96 20.21
CA VAL A 333 12.39 -13.13 19.46
C VAL A 333 12.13 -12.75 18.01
N HIS A 334 12.87 -13.35 17.09
CA HIS A 334 12.81 -13.13 15.65
C HIS A 334 12.35 -14.41 14.93
N HIS A 335 11.52 -14.28 13.90
CA HIS A 335 11.12 -15.44 13.09
C HIS A 335 12.15 -15.75 12.00
N ARG A 336 12.51 -17.02 11.79
CA ARG A 336 13.48 -17.46 10.79
C ARG A 336 12.94 -17.17 9.38
N LEU A 337 11.72 -17.60 9.09
CA LEU A 337 10.90 -17.10 8.00
C LEU A 337 10.06 -15.93 8.53
N PRO A 338 10.26 -14.70 8.06
CA PRO A 338 9.53 -13.54 8.56
C PRO A 338 8.02 -13.69 8.39
N LEU A 339 7.24 -13.22 9.38
CA LEU A 339 5.76 -13.22 9.31
C LEU A 339 5.25 -12.44 8.08
N SER A 340 5.94 -11.35 7.70
CA SER A 340 5.62 -10.57 6.49
C SER A 340 5.83 -11.33 5.17
N GLN A 341 6.50 -12.47 5.20
CA GLN A 341 6.74 -13.36 4.05
C GLN A 341 5.96 -14.67 4.18
N GLY A 342 4.92 -14.71 5.03
CA GLY A 342 4.09 -15.89 5.24
C GLY A 342 4.67 -16.91 6.24
N GLY A 343 5.65 -16.51 7.06
CA GLY A 343 6.14 -17.34 8.15
C GLY A 343 5.08 -17.59 9.22
N GLU A 344 5.05 -18.80 9.78
CA GLU A 344 4.15 -19.15 10.87
C GLU A 344 4.64 -18.60 12.21
N ASP A 345 3.72 -18.24 13.09
CA ASP A 345 4.04 -17.80 14.45
C ASP A 345 4.16 -18.99 15.41
N THR A 346 5.26 -19.73 15.28
CA THR A 346 5.54 -20.98 16.01
C THR A 346 6.92 -20.97 16.66
N ILE A 347 7.13 -21.84 17.65
CA ILE A 347 8.41 -21.98 18.39
C ILE A 347 9.54 -22.43 17.44
N GLU A 348 9.22 -23.30 16.48
CA GLU A 348 10.13 -23.85 15.48
C GLU A 348 10.59 -22.76 14.51
N ASN A 349 9.70 -21.84 14.15
CA ASN A 349 10.04 -20.70 13.31
C ASN A 349 10.67 -19.55 14.11
N ALA A 350 10.78 -19.60 15.44
CA ALA A 350 11.26 -18.49 16.26
C ALA A 350 12.65 -18.73 16.90
N ILE A 351 13.45 -17.66 16.98
CA ILE A 351 14.80 -17.66 17.56
C ILE A 351 15.00 -16.43 18.48
N ALA A 352 15.61 -16.63 19.65
CA ALA A 352 15.97 -15.56 20.57
C ALA A 352 17.34 -14.96 20.21
N LEU A 353 17.38 -13.67 19.92
CA LEU A 353 18.58 -12.97 19.48
C LEU A 353 18.95 -11.82 20.41
N CYS A 354 20.24 -11.57 20.60
CA CYS A 354 20.67 -10.30 21.19
C CYS A 354 20.46 -9.15 20.18
N PRO A 355 20.35 -7.89 20.65
CA PRO A 355 20.12 -6.73 19.78
C PRO A 355 21.10 -6.59 18.61
N ASN A 356 22.36 -7.01 18.81
CA ASN A 356 23.38 -6.96 17.75
C ASN A 356 23.09 -7.98 16.65
N CYS A 357 22.86 -9.25 17.01
CA CYS A 357 22.53 -10.30 16.06
C CYS A 357 21.17 -10.07 15.39
N HIS A 358 20.20 -9.52 16.13
CA HIS A 358 18.91 -9.13 15.59
C HIS A 358 19.05 -8.06 14.50
N ARG A 359 19.78 -6.98 14.77
CA ARG A 359 20.06 -5.93 13.78
C ARG A 359 20.89 -6.44 12.60
N GLU A 360 21.86 -7.32 12.84
CA GLU A 360 22.66 -7.91 11.76
C GLU A 360 21.81 -8.72 10.77
N ARG A 361 20.77 -9.43 11.25
CA ARG A 361 19.85 -10.13 10.33
C ARG A 361 18.99 -9.19 9.50
N HIS A 362 18.63 -8.02 10.03
CA HIS A 362 17.85 -7.03 9.29
C HIS A 362 18.70 -6.16 8.34
N PHE A 363 19.93 -5.83 8.72
CA PHE A 363 20.71 -4.77 8.05
C PHE A 363 22.15 -5.19 7.65
N GLY A 364 22.59 -6.39 8.05
CA GLY A 364 23.95 -6.86 7.80
C GLY A 364 24.16 -7.28 6.35
N SER A 365 25.28 -6.85 5.77
CA SER A 365 25.68 -7.17 4.39
C SER A 365 25.82 -8.67 4.13
N LEU A 366 26.17 -9.45 5.15
CA LEU A 366 26.37 -10.91 5.04
C LEU A 366 25.06 -11.71 4.97
N TYR A 367 23.93 -11.11 5.36
CA TYR A 367 22.61 -11.76 5.30
C TYR A 367 21.79 -11.35 4.06
N ALA A 368 21.95 -10.12 3.58
CA ALA A 368 21.34 -9.66 2.32
C ALA A 368 21.77 -10.49 1.09
N MET A 369 22.97 -11.10 1.12
CA MET A 369 23.47 -11.98 0.04
C MET A 369 22.94 -13.43 0.09
N LYS A 370 22.41 -13.90 1.24
CA LYS A 370 21.82 -15.25 1.35
C LYS A 370 20.37 -15.32 0.88
N ALA A 371 19.63 -14.20 0.92
CA ALA A 371 18.28 -14.12 0.38
C ALA A 371 18.24 -14.14 -1.17
N THR A 372 19.37 -13.82 -1.83
CA THR A 372 19.51 -13.81 -3.30
C THR A 372 20.20 -15.07 -3.86
N THR A 373 20.64 -16.00 -3.02
CA THR A 373 21.34 -17.23 -3.44
C THR A 373 20.65 -18.48 -2.88
N SER A 374 19.40 -18.71 -3.27
CA SER A 374 18.76 -20.04 -3.16
C SER A 374 17.89 -20.35 -4.38
N THR A 375 18.45 -20.20 -5.57
CA THR A 375 17.99 -20.87 -6.79
C THR A 375 19.15 -20.99 -7.76
N HIS A 376 20.04 -21.98 -7.56
CA HIS A 376 20.61 -22.74 -8.66
C HIS A 376 21.36 -23.95 -8.11
N GLY A 377 20.95 -25.13 -8.59
CA GLY A 377 21.67 -26.37 -8.34
C GLY A 377 23.07 -26.30 -8.89
N GLY A 378 24.05 -26.61 -8.05
CA GLY A 378 25.45 -26.72 -8.42
C GLY A 378 26.27 -27.11 -7.21
N LYS A 379 26.75 -28.36 -7.18
CA LYS A 379 27.70 -28.86 -6.17
C LYS A 379 28.87 -27.88 -6.02
N VAL A 380 29.08 -27.36 -4.82
CA VAL A 380 30.37 -26.75 -4.45
C VAL A 380 30.87 -27.38 -3.16
N SER A 381 32.07 -27.92 -3.27
CA SER A 381 32.87 -28.63 -2.27
C SER A 381 33.12 -27.81 -1.01
N LEU A 382 32.91 -28.42 0.15
CA LEU A 382 33.36 -27.92 1.45
C LEU A 382 34.88 -28.08 1.57
N ASN A 383 35.63 -26.97 1.54
CA ASN A 383 37.00 -26.93 2.07
C ASN A 383 37.11 -25.82 3.13
N GLN A 384 37.03 -26.26 4.38
CA GLN A 384 38.01 -26.03 5.45
C GLN A 384 38.70 -24.66 5.51
N VAL A 385 38.23 -23.80 6.43
CA VAL A 385 39.10 -22.90 7.20
C VAL A 385 38.66 -22.96 8.65
N GLY A 386 39.46 -23.64 9.47
CA GLY A 386 39.27 -23.71 10.92
C GLY A 386 39.87 -22.50 11.61
N MET A 387 39.30 -22.12 12.76
CA MET A 387 40.02 -21.42 13.83
C MET A 387 39.42 -21.80 15.19
N SER A 388 40.12 -22.73 15.84
CA SER A 388 40.43 -22.82 17.28
C SER A 388 39.33 -22.61 18.32
N LEU A 389 38.81 -23.73 18.83
CA LEU A 389 38.20 -23.88 20.15
C LEU A 389 39.27 -23.71 21.24
N MET A 390 39.22 -22.63 22.02
CA MET A 390 39.79 -22.65 23.36
C MET A 390 38.74 -23.20 24.32
N HIS A 391 39.12 -24.31 24.95
CA HIS A 391 38.39 -24.97 26.02
C HIS A 391 38.29 -24.05 27.24
N THR A 392 37.10 -23.90 27.80
CA THR A 392 36.96 -23.67 29.25
C THR A 392 35.72 -24.41 29.72
N LYS A 393 35.96 -25.56 30.38
CA LYS A 393 34.97 -26.27 31.17
C LYS A 393 34.60 -25.38 32.36
N ILE A 394 33.32 -25.12 32.58
CA ILE A 394 32.81 -24.74 33.90
C ILE A 394 31.94 -25.89 34.36
N ALA A 395 32.41 -26.53 35.43
CA ALA A 395 31.71 -27.58 36.14
C ALA A 395 30.50 -26.99 36.86
N ILE A 396 29.41 -27.73 36.78
CA ILE A 396 28.20 -27.60 37.56
C ILE A 396 28.57 -28.01 38.99
N ALA A 397 28.30 -27.15 39.97
CA ALA A 397 28.27 -27.54 41.37
C ALA A 397 26.81 -27.45 41.82
N GLU A 398 26.26 -28.60 42.16
CA GLU A 398 25.03 -28.76 42.93
C GLU A 398 25.32 -28.33 44.37
N ASP A 399 24.55 -27.36 44.88
CA ASP A 399 23.84 -27.37 46.17
C ASP A 399 23.03 -26.08 46.35
#